data_AF-A0A344TNT9-F1
#
_entry.id   AF-A0A344TNT9-F1
#
_cell.length_a   1.000
_cell.length_b   1.000
_cell.length_c   1.000
_cell.angle_alpha   90.00
_cell.angle_beta   90.00
_cell.angle_gamma   90.00
#
_symmetry.space_group_name_H-M   'P 1'
#
loop_
_entity.id
_entity.type
_entity.pdbx_description
1 polymer ?
#
loop_
_entity_poly.entity_id
_entity_poly.type
_entity_poly.pdbx_seq_one_letter_code
_entity_poly.pdbx_strand_id
1 'polypeptide(L)'
;MKLSNGILITALVVTILLQVLLAFGYGEAYKLELLNQSRIQPFGANFANNFFTTIVTDRVAFTLQNHPTQQGYKVRYSDEDDMKLIEFRAQNDTLYITNLKRTMNVSFDLYFVKTPNLICRNSSVVMKSVTADTLDIMIRSLSFLFMEGCNIQQLKAEARNKSSLMIKARSTISNLHLTLKDEAKLFEEESRISNVSYGEIGDKTHVSFNARPFKLRK
;
A
#
# COMPACT_ATOMS: atom_id res chain seq x y z
N MET A 1 -35.72 -57.74 -13.52
CA MET A 1 -34.44 -57.18 -13.00
C MET A 1 -34.33 -57.52 -11.52
N LYS A 2 -33.21 -58.06 -11.02
CA LYS A 2 -33.06 -58.33 -9.57
C LYS A 2 -33.11 -57.01 -8.80
N LEU A 3 -33.82 -56.99 -7.68
CA LEU A 3 -34.01 -55.78 -6.84
C LEU A 3 -32.67 -55.13 -6.46
N SER A 4 -31.64 -55.95 -6.25
CA SER A 4 -30.25 -55.54 -5.99
C SER A 4 -29.67 -54.65 -7.09
N ASN A 5 -29.96 -54.92 -8.36
CA ASN A 5 -29.43 -54.15 -9.49
C ASN A 5 -30.15 -52.81 -9.62
N GLY A 6 -31.44 -52.75 -9.25
CA GLY A 6 -32.19 -51.50 -9.18
C GLY A 6 -31.59 -50.55 -8.14
N ILE A 7 -31.35 -51.03 -6.92
CA ILE A 7 -30.77 -50.26 -5.81
C ILE A 7 -29.38 -49.71 -6.17
N LEU A 8 -28.55 -50.54 -6.82
CA LEU A 8 -27.18 -50.17 -7.19
C LEU A 8 -27.14 -49.07 -8.26
N ILE A 9 -28.05 -49.13 -9.25
CA ILE A 9 -28.20 -48.08 -10.26
C ILE A 9 -28.67 -46.78 -9.62
N THR A 10 -29.67 -46.82 -8.73
CA THR A 10 -30.16 -45.62 -8.04
C THR A 10 -29.06 -44.98 -7.19
N ALA A 11 -28.29 -45.76 -6.44
CA ALA A 11 -27.18 -45.25 -5.64
C ALA A 11 -26.08 -44.59 -6.50
N LEU A 12 -25.75 -45.19 -7.66
CA LEU A 12 -24.79 -44.63 -8.59
C LEU A 12 -25.27 -43.27 -9.14
N VAL A 13 -26.52 -43.19 -9.58
CA VAL A 13 -27.10 -41.95 -10.11
C VAL A 13 -27.11 -40.84 -9.06
N VAL A 14 -27.52 -41.14 -7.83
CA VAL A 14 -27.52 -40.18 -6.72
C VAL A 14 -26.11 -39.71 -6.39
N THR A 15 -25.13 -40.63 -6.38
CA THR A 15 -23.72 -40.28 -6.08
C THR A 15 -23.14 -39.38 -7.16
N ILE A 16 -23.38 -39.69 -8.45
CA ILE A 16 -22.95 -38.84 -9.57
C ILE A 16 -23.62 -37.47 -9.47
N LEU A 17 -24.92 -37.41 -9.19
CA LEU A 17 -25.65 -36.15 -9.06
C LEU A 17 -25.09 -35.27 -7.91
N LEU A 18 -24.78 -35.88 -6.76
CA LEU A 18 -24.14 -35.22 -5.63
C LEU A 18 -22.74 -34.70 -5.97
N GLN A 19 -21.92 -35.51 -6.66
CA GLN A 19 -20.59 -35.07 -7.09
C GLN A 19 -20.65 -33.92 -8.09
N VAL A 20 -21.62 -33.96 -9.01
CA VAL A 20 -21.87 -32.86 -9.96
C VAL A 20 -22.31 -31.59 -9.23
N LEU A 21 -23.26 -31.68 -8.30
CA LEU A 21 -23.71 -30.53 -7.49
C LEU A 21 -22.57 -29.94 -6.64
N LEU A 22 -21.74 -30.78 -6.03
CA LEU A 22 -20.56 -30.34 -5.29
C LEU A 22 -19.56 -29.64 -6.23
N ALA A 23 -19.23 -30.23 -7.38
CA ALA A 23 -18.31 -29.64 -8.34
C ALA A 23 -18.79 -28.28 -8.88
N PHE A 24 -20.09 -28.14 -9.16
CA PHE A 24 -20.67 -26.85 -9.55
C PHE A 24 -20.66 -25.84 -8.39
N GLY A 25 -21.03 -26.25 -7.18
CA GLY A 25 -21.01 -25.40 -5.99
C GLY A 25 -19.60 -24.88 -5.66
N TYR A 26 -18.59 -25.76 -5.70
CA TYR A 26 -17.19 -25.37 -5.51
C TYR A 26 -16.67 -24.48 -6.65
N GLY A 27 -17.05 -24.76 -7.90
CA GLY A 27 -16.65 -23.95 -9.05
C GLY A 27 -17.24 -22.53 -9.01
N GLU A 28 -18.50 -22.39 -8.63
CA GLU A 28 -19.18 -21.11 -8.45
C GLU A 28 -18.58 -20.34 -7.27
N ALA A 29 -18.41 -20.99 -6.11
CA ALA A 29 -17.77 -20.38 -4.94
C ALA A 29 -16.35 -19.90 -5.25
N TYR A 30 -15.55 -20.72 -5.94
CA TYR A 30 -14.20 -20.39 -6.35
C TYR A 30 -14.14 -19.22 -7.35
N LYS A 31 -15.10 -19.13 -8.28
CA LYS A 31 -15.21 -17.97 -9.18
C LYS A 31 -15.60 -16.70 -8.42
N LEU A 32 -16.56 -16.79 -7.50
CA LEU A 32 -16.96 -15.67 -6.66
C LEU A 32 -15.78 -15.19 -5.80
N GLU A 33 -14.98 -16.13 -5.31
CA GLU A 33 -13.79 -15.90 -4.51
C GLU A 33 -12.66 -15.24 -5.32
N LEU A 34 -12.38 -15.72 -6.54
CA LEU A 34 -11.47 -15.06 -7.49
C LEU A 34 -11.94 -13.64 -7.86
N LEU A 35 -13.24 -13.45 -8.06
CA LEU A 35 -13.83 -12.13 -8.34
C LEU A 35 -13.65 -11.19 -7.14
N ASN A 36 -13.85 -11.66 -5.92
CA ASN A 36 -13.59 -10.88 -4.71
C ASN A 36 -12.10 -10.54 -4.54
N GLN A 37 -11.19 -11.46 -4.87
CA GLN A 37 -9.75 -11.20 -4.87
C GLN A 37 -9.33 -10.13 -5.89
N SER A 38 -10.11 -9.94 -6.96
CA SER A 38 -9.80 -8.91 -7.97
C SER A 38 -10.24 -7.51 -7.58
N ARG A 39 -11.17 -7.38 -6.61
CA ARG A 39 -11.90 -6.13 -6.37
C ARG A 39 -11.23 -5.27 -5.31
N ILE A 40 -11.04 -3.99 -5.63
CA ILE A 40 -10.65 -2.96 -4.66
C ILE A 40 -11.86 -2.69 -3.74
N GLN A 41 -11.66 -2.89 -2.43
CA GLN A 41 -12.66 -2.63 -1.39
C GLN A 41 -12.63 -1.13 -1.03
N PRO A 42 -13.79 -0.47 -0.85
CA PRO A 42 -13.80 0.91 -0.39
C PRO A 42 -13.28 1.01 1.05
N PHE A 43 -12.66 2.13 1.44
CA PHE A 43 -12.21 2.39 2.82
C PHE A 43 -13.32 2.32 3.88
N GLY A 44 -14.57 2.40 3.43
CA GLY A 44 -15.79 2.25 4.21
C GLY A 44 -16.97 2.67 3.34
N ALA A 45 -18.18 2.18 3.64
CA ALA A 45 -19.39 2.52 2.88
C ALA A 45 -19.63 4.04 2.83
N ASN A 46 -19.25 4.76 3.89
CA ASN A 46 -19.44 6.21 4.02
C ASN A 46 -18.38 7.04 3.26
N PHE A 47 -17.37 6.41 2.64
CA PHE A 47 -16.20 7.10 2.09
C PHE A 47 -15.99 6.84 0.59
N ALA A 48 -16.92 6.13 -0.05
CA ALA A 48 -16.77 5.66 -1.43
C ALA A 48 -16.41 6.78 -2.43
N ASN A 49 -16.83 8.02 -2.18
CA ASN A 49 -16.62 9.17 -3.06
C ASN A 49 -15.76 10.30 -2.45
N ASN A 50 -15.13 10.08 -1.30
CA ASN A 50 -14.34 11.14 -0.67
C ASN A 50 -12.96 11.23 -1.32
N PHE A 51 -12.55 12.43 -1.72
CA PHE A 51 -11.18 12.67 -2.17
C PHE A 51 -10.31 13.03 -0.98
N PHE A 52 -9.39 12.13 -0.62
CA PHE A 52 -8.45 12.39 0.45
C PHE A 52 -7.24 13.17 -0.08
N THR A 53 -6.94 14.31 0.53
CA THR A 53 -5.73 15.09 0.23
C THR A 53 -4.56 14.60 1.06
N THR A 54 -4.82 14.00 2.22
CA THR A 54 -3.81 13.51 3.16
C THR A 54 -4.19 12.17 3.74
N ILE A 55 -3.21 11.29 3.94
CA ILE A 55 -3.36 10.07 4.75
C ILE A 55 -2.41 10.10 5.93
N VAL A 56 -2.93 9.73 7.10
CA VAL A 56 -2.19 9.62 8.35
C VAL A 56 -2.23 8.17 8.79
N THR A 57 -1.05 7.59 8.97
CA THR A 57 -0.94 6.16 9.24
C THR A 57 -0.24 5.92 10.57
N ASP A 58 -0.76 4.96 11.35
CA ASP A 58 -0.16 4.54 12.62
C ASP A 58 -0.15 3.02 12.75
N ARG A 59 1.05 2.44 12.94
CA ARG A 59 1.24 1.00 13.20
C ARG A 59 0.75 0.07 12.08
N VAL A 60 0.84 0.51 10.82
CA VAL A 60 0.40 -0.27 9.65
C VAL A 60 1.54 -0.53 8.68
N ALA A 61 1.41 -1.61 7.90
CA ALA A 61 2.23 -1.85 6.73
C ALA A 61 1.35 -1.89 5.48
N PHE A 62 1.76 -1.22 4.40
CA PHE A 62 1.00 -1.24 3.15
C PHE A 62 1.83 -0.84 1.93
N THR A 63 1.35 -1.24 0.76
CA THR A 63 1.82 -0.71 -0.53
C THR A 63 0.84 0.36 -1.00
N LEU A 64 1.29 1.53 -1.45
CA LEU A 64 0.46 2.54 -2.09
C LEU A 64 0.75 2.58 -3.60
N GLN A 65 -0.31 2.58 -4.39
CA GLN A 65 -0.27 2.63 -5.85
C GLN A 65 -1.32 3.60 -6.38
N ASN A 66 -1.05 4.19 -7.56
CA ASN A 66 -2.10 4.89 -8.29
C ASN A 66 -3.00 3.89 -9.00
N HIS A 67 -4.29 4.20 -9.07
CA HIS A 67 -5.27 3.47 -9.88
C HIS A 67 -6.03 4.47 -10.76
N PRO A 68 -6.29 4.18 -12.05
CA PRO A 68 -6.85 5.18 -12.97
C PRO A 68 -8.23 5.71 -12.57
N THR A 69 -9.05 4.88 -11.90
CA THR A 69 -10.48 5.20 -11.68
C THR A 69 -11.03 4.82 -10.30
N GLN A 70 -10.23 4.21 -9.42
CA GLN A 70 -10.72 3.65 -8.16
C GLN A 70 -9.84 4.07 -7.00
N GLN A 71 -10.45 4.10 -5.82
CA GLN A 71 -9.78 4.31 -4.56
C GLN A 71 -10.27 3.30 -3.55
N GLY A 72 -9.37 2.86 -2.67
CA GLY A 72 -9.68 1.84 -1.68
C GLY A 72 -8.49 1.00 -1.30
N TYR A 73 -8.75 -0.17 -0.75
CA TYR A 73 -7.73 -1.12 -0.35
C TYR A 73 -8.00 -2.51 -0.92
N LYS A 74 -6.95 -3.32 -0.99
CA LYS A 74 -7.01 -4.73 -1.34
C LYS A 74 -6.19 -5.51 -0.34
N VAL A 75 -6.77 -6.59 0.16
CA VAL A 75 -6.17 -7.47 1.16
C VAL A 75 -5.65 -8.72 0.47
N ARG A 76 -4.50 -9.24 0.91
CA ARG A 76 -4.09 -10.61 0.54
C ARG A 76 -4.78 -11.58 1.49
N TYR A 77 -5.34 -12.66 0.97
CA TYR A 77 -6.22 -13.58 1.72
C TYR A 77 -5.65 -14.11 3.05
N SER A 78 -4.31 -14.23 3.16
CA SER A 78 -3.65 -14.61 4.41
C SER A 78 -3.94 -13.68 5.60
N ASP A 79 -4.41 -12.46 5.32
CA ASP A 79 -4.48 -11.36 6.26
C ASP A 79 -5.93 -10.87 6.48
N GLU A 80 -6.97 -11.57 6.01
CA GLU A 80 -8.37 -11.11 6.10
C GLU A 80 -8.87 -10.93 7.55
N ASP A 81 -8.56 -11.89 8.43
CA ASP A 81 -8.90 -11.77 9.85
C ASP A 81 -8.09 -10.66 10.54
N ASP A 82 -6.86 -10.46 10.08
CA ASP A 82 -5.98 -9.42 10.56
C ASP A 82 -6.42 -8.01 10.10
N MET A 83 -7.08 -7.90 8.94
CA MET A 83 -7.66 -6.63 8.47
C MET A 83 -8.83 -6.14 9.30
N LYS A 84 -9.51 -7.00 10.06
CA LYS A 84 -10.52 -6.58 11.05
C LYS A 84 -9.92 -5.69 12.15
N LEU A 85 -8.60 -5.73 12.33
CA LEU A 85 -7.86 -4.91 13.29
C LEU A 85 -7.44 -3.56 12.71
N ILE A 86 -7.66 -3.31 11.42
CA ILE A 86 -7.37 -2.03 10.78
C ILE A 86 -8.61 -1.15 10.85
N GLU A 87 -8.46 0.00 11.51
CA GLU A 87 -9.48 1.04 11.58
C GLU A 87 -9.22 2.10 10.51
N PHE A 88 -10.23 2.35 9.67
CA PHE A 88 -10.29 3.47 8.75
C PHE A 88 -11.21 4.55 9.29
N ARG A 89 -10.70 5.78 9.41
CA ARG A 89 -11.47 6.93 9.87
C ARG A 89 -11.21 8.12 8.99
N ALA A 90 -12.25 8.75 8.46
CA ALA A 90 -12.12 10.01 7.75
C ALA A 90 -12.46 11.19 8.67
N GLN A 91 -11.66 12.25 8.60
CA GLN A 91 -12.00 13.54 9.17
C GLN A 91 -11.62 14.62 8.14
N ASN A 92 -12.62 15.33 7.62
CA ASN A 92 -12.47 16.22 6.48
C ASN A 92 -11.80 15.47 5.31
N ASP A 93 -10.78 16.06 4.69
CA ASP A 93 -10.04 15.47 3.57
C ASP A 93 -8.87 14.57 4.01
N THR A 94 -8.85 14.17 5.29
CA THR A 94 -7.79 13.30 5.84
C THR A 94 -8.34 11.91 6.14
N LEU A 95 -7.66 10.89 5.61
CA LEU A 95 -7.89 9.48 5.97
C LEU A 95 -6.88 9.04 7.03
N TYR A 96 -7.39 8.60 8.16
CA TYR A 96 -6.61 7.97 9.22
C TYR A 96 -6.72 6.45 9.07
N ILE A 97 -5.57 5.79 9.08
CA ILE A 97 -5.46 4.34 8.97
C ILE A 97 -4.63 3.85 10.14
N THR A 98 -5.23 3.08 11.04
CA THR A 98 -4.56 2.67 12.29
C THR A 98 -4.76 1.19 12.55
N ASN A 99 -3.69 0.50 12.96
CA ASN A 99 -3.84 -0.82 13.52
C ASN A 99 -4.21 -0.72 15.01
N LEU A 100 -5.35 -1.29 15.38
CA LEU A 100 -5.81 -1.37 16.77
C LEU A 100 -4.87 -2.23 17.62
N LYS A 101 -4.23 -3.23 17.01
CA LYS A 101 -3.18 -4.03 17.63
C LYS A 101 -1.84 -3.29 17.57
N ARG A 102 -1.02 -3.40 18.60
CA ARG A 102 0.34 -2.80 18.65
C ARG A 102 1.36 -3.61 17.84
N THR A 103 0.97 -4.12 16.66
CA THR A 103 1.80 -4.97 15.78
C THR A 103 1.64 -4.53 14.33
N MET A 104 2.70 -4.65 13.52
CA MET A 104 2.69 -4.28 12.09
C MET A 104 2.48 -5.49 11.17
N ASN A 105 1.75 -6.51 11.62
CA ASN A 105 1.72 -7.81 10.93
C ASN A 105 0.84 -7.83 9.68
N VAL A 106 0.07 -6.78 9.44
CA VAL A 106 -0.95 -6.74 8.38
C VAL A 106 -0.41 -5.91 7.23
N SER A 107 -0.33 -6.51 6.04
CA SER A 107 0.14 -5.83 4.82
C SER A 107 -0.92 -5.86 3.74
N PHE A 108 -1.36 -4.68 3.31
CA PHE A 108 -2.40 -4.52 2.29
C PHE A 108 -1.98 -3.54 1.21
N ASP A 109 -2.66 -3.57 0.07
CA ASP A 109 -2.43 -2.64 -1.02
C ASP A 109 -3.48 -1.51 -0.95
N LEU A 110 -3.03 -0.27 -1.10
CA LEU A 110 -3.83 0.94 -1.15
C LEU A 110 -3.80 1.53 -2.54
N TYR A 111 -4.97 1.93 -3.01
CA TYR A 111 -5.16 2.51 -4.32
C TYR A 111 -5.80 3.87 -4.21
N PHE A 112 -5.27 4.83 -4.97
CA PHE A 112 -5.85 6.16 -5.08
C PHE A 112 -5.81 6.64 -6.54
N VAL A 113 -6.84 7.37 -6.95
CA VAL A 113 -6.86 8.06 -8.24
C VAL A 113 -5.80 9.15 -8.28
N LYS A 114 -5.76 9.98 -7.24
CA LYS A 114 -4.73 10.99 -7.02
C LYS A 114 -4.00 10.68 -5.72
N THR A 115 -2.67 10.64 -5.77
CA THR A 115 -1.83 10.34 -4.60
C THR A 115 -2.04 11.39 -3.50
N PRO A 116 -2.48 11.00 -2.30
CA PRO A 116 -2.56 11.90 -1.17
C PRO A 116 -1.18 12.14 -0.54
N ASN A 117 -1.03 13.26 0.16
CA ASN A 117 0.11 13.51 1.04
C ASN A 117 0.15 12.46 2.15
N LEU A 118 1.34 12.17 2.67
CA LEU A 118 1.56 11.02 3.53
C LEU A 118 2.19 11.42 4.87
N ILE A 119 1.56 11.03 5.97
CA ILE A 119 2.13 11.15 7.32
C ILE A 119 2.24 9.77 7.96
N CYS A 120 3.45 9.24 8.06
CA CYS A 120 3.74 7.92 8.62
C CYS A 120 4.19 7.99 10.08
N ARG A 121 3.56 7.18 10.93
CA ARG A 121 3.94 6.96 12.33
C ARG A 121 4.02 5.47 12.60
N ASN A 122 5.16 4.98 13.09
CA ASN A 122 5.40 3.54 13.32
C ASN A 122 4.92 2.65 12.16
N SER A 123 5.13 3.09 10.90
CA SER A 123 4.51 2.48 9.73
C SER A 123 5.56 2.09 8.69
N SER A 124 5.29 1.03 7.93
CA SER A 124 6.14 0.57 6.83
C SER A 124 5.39 0.70 5.52
N VAL A 125 5.84 1.60 4.66
CA VAL A 125 5.11 1.98 3.46
C VAL A 125 5.97 1.75 2.24
N VAL A 126 5.38 1.14 1.20
CA VAL A 126 6.00 1.04 -0.12
C VAL A 126 5.15 1.81 -1.11
N MET A 127 5.65 2.92 -1.66
CA MET A 127 5.03 3.60 -2.79
C MET A 127 5.57 2.98 -4.07
N LYS A 128 4.69 2.36 -4.86
CA LYS A 128 5.09 1.63 -6.06
C LYS A 128 4.47 2.26 -7.31
N SER A 129 5.33 2.63 -8.26
CA SER A 129 4.95 3.21 -9.55
C SER A 129 4.02 4.41 -9.42
N VAL A 130 4.20 5.20 -8.37
CA VAL A 130 3.36 6.37 -8.09
C VAL A 130 3.78 7.53 -8.97
N THR A 131 2.79 8.20 -9.58
CA THR A 131 2.99 9.45 -10.32
C THR A 131 2.30 10.61 -9.60
N ALA A 132 3.03 11.71 -9.39
CA ALA A 132 2.47 12.91 -8.76
C ALA A 132 3.21 14.19 -9.17
N ASP A 133 2.47 15.27 -9.37
CA ASP A 133 3.06 16.60 -9.62
C ASP A 133 3.68 17.14 -8.33
N THR A 134 2.95 17.06 -7.23
CA THR A 134 3.38 17.50 -5.90
C THR A 134 3.07 16.40 -4.90
N LEU A 135 4.01 16.13 -3.99
CA LEU A 135 3.84 15.17 -2.92
C LEU A 135 4.59 15.62 -1.67
N ASP A 136 3.85 15.76 -0.58
CA ASP A 136 4.40 16.03 0.75
C ASP A 136 4.37 14.75 1.58
N ILE A 137 5.54 14.41 2.14
CA ILE A 137 5.74 13.20 2.95
C ILE A 137 6.36 13.60 4.27
N MET A 138 5.78 13.11 5.36
CA MET A 138 6.29 13.24 6.71
C MET A 138 6.44 11.87 7.36
N ILE A 139 7.66 11.52 7.75
CA ILE A 139 8.02 10.22 8.30
C ILE A 139 8.51 10.42 9.74
N ARG A 140 7.84 9.79 10.71
CA ARG A 140 8.13 9.98 12.14
C ARG A 140 8.29 8.65 12.86
N SER A 141 8.84 8.71 14.07
CA SER A 141 9.04 7.56 14.95
C SER A 141 9.88 6.47 14.28
N LEU A 142 9.53 5.20 14.45
CA LEU A 142 10.17 4.06 13.77
C LEU A 142 9.37 3.71 12.50
N SER A 143 9.43 4.58 11.49
CA SER A 143 8.74 4.37 10.21
C SER A 143 9.72 4.25 9.05
N PHE A 144 9.33 3.47 8.05
CA PHE A 144 10.11 3.22 6.84
C PHE A 144 9.23 3.53 5.63
N LEU A 145 9.75 4.32 4.70
CA LEU A 145 9.12 4.57 3.41
C LEU A 145 10.06 4.17 2.29
N PHE A 146 9.58 3.32 1.39
CA PHE A 146 10.28 2.90 0.18
C PHE A 146 9.53 3.43 -1.04
N MET A 147 10.23 4.11 -1.93
CA MET A 147 9.70 4.60 -3.21
C MET A 147 10.32 3.78 -4.33
N GLU A 148 9.50 3.07 -5.08
CA GLU A 148 9.93 2.13 -6.12
C GLU A 148 9.32 2.52 -7.47
N GLY A 149 10.16 2.88 -8.45
CA GLY A 149 9.71 3.25 -9.80
C GLY A 149 8.74 4.43 -9.85
N CYS A 150 8.82 5.36 -8.89
CA CYS A 150 7.91 6.51 -8.81
C CYS A 150 8.36 7.64 -9.75
N ASN A 151 7.43 8.44 -10.26
CA ASN A 151 7.71 9.65 -11.05
C ASN A 151 7.07 10.88 -10.40
N ILE A 152 7.90 11.76 -9.84
CA ILE A 152 7.43 12.88 -9.02
C ILE A 152 8.10 14.19 -9.46
N GLN A 153 7.30 15.21 -9.75
CA GLN A 153 7.84 16.51 -10.15
C GLN A 153 8.37 17.30 -8.94
N GLN A 154 7.61 17.39 -7.84
CA GLN A 154 8.03 18.06 -6.60
C GLN A 154 7.75 17.15 -5.40
N LEU A 155 8.82 16.73 -4.72
CA LEU A 155 8.74 15.93 -3.50
C LEU A 155 9.27 16.75 -2.32
N LYS A 156 8.42 16.97 -1.31
CA LYS A 156 8.84 17.50 -0.02
C LYS A 156 8.87 16.36 1.00
N ALA A 157 10.05 15.96 1.42
CA ALA A 157 10.25 14.88 2.36
C ALA A 157 10.79 15.41 3.70
N GLU A 158 10.05 15.16 4.77
CA GLU A 158 10.46 15.44 6.14
C GLU A 158 10.56 14.13 6.92
N ALA A 159 11.75 13.79 7.43
CA ALA A 159 11.94 12.59 8.25
C ALA A 159 12.57 12.93 9.61
N ARG A 160 12.03 12.34 10.69
CA ARG A 160 12.47 12.58 12.08
C ARG A 160 12.64 11.28 12.86
N ASN A 161 13.16 11.36 14.08
CA ASN A 161 13.41 10.23 14.97
C ASN A 161 14.33 9.16 14.35
N LYS A 162 13.92 7.89 14.33
CA LYS A 162 14.68 6.76 13.75
C LYS A 162 14.08 6.31 12.41
N SER A 163 13.49 7.24 11.67
CA SER A 163 12.79 6.93 10.43
C SER A 163 13.73 6.84 9.23
N SER A 164 13.27 6.18 8.17
CA SER A 164 14.05 6.00 6.95
C SER A 164 13.21 6.26 5.70
N LEU A 165 13.80 6.99 4.75
CA LEU A 165 13.30 7.15 3.39
C LEU A 165 14.27 6.48 2.42
N MET A 166 13.79 5.56 1.61
CA MET A 166 14.55 4.93 0.54
C MET A 166 13.91 5.23 -0.82
N ILE A 167 14.68 5.73 -1.76
CA ILE A 167 14.26 5.99 -3.14
C ILE A 167 15.04 5.04 -4.04
N LYS A 168 14.34 4.12 -4.71
CA LYS A 168 15.00 3.09 -5.51
C LYS A 168 14.24 2.72 -6.80
N ALA A 169 14.82 1.77 -7.53
CA ALA A 169 14.22 1.09 -8.67
C ALA A 169 13.80 2.07 -9.79
N ARG A 170 14.74 2.90 -10.25
CA ARG A 170 14.55 3.84 -11.37
C ARG A 170 13.47 4.88 -11.11
N SER A 171 13.29 5.28 -9.85
CA SER A 171 12.41 6.41 -9.53
C SER A 171 12.98 7.71 -10.12
N THR A 172 12.12 8.58 -10.63
CA THR A 172 12.47 9.90 -11.17
C THR A 172 11.86 11.01 -10.34
N ILE A 173 12.69 11.83 -9.69
CA ILE A 173 12.26 12.99 -8.91
C ILE A 173 12.88 14.25 -9.53
N SER A 174 12.05 15.20 -9.95
CA SER A 174 12.58 16.44 -10.56
C SER A 174 13.14 17.38 -9.50
N ASN A 175 12.37 17.67 -8.44
CA ASN A 175 12.82 18.51 -7.33
C ASN A 175 12.52 17.83 -5.99
N LEU A 176 13.57 17.58 -5.21
CA LEU A 176 13.49 17.07 -3.85
C LEU A 176 13.79 18.21 -2.87
N HIS A 177 12.86 18.49 -1.96
CA HIS A 177 13.11 19.29 -0.77
C HIS A 177 13.18 18.38 0.45
N LEU A 178 14.33 18.33 1.12
CA LEU A 178 14.62 17.36 2.16
C LEU A 178 14.86 18.03 3.52
N THR A 179 14.13 17.60 4.54
CA THR A 179 14.38 17.97 5.95
C THR A 179 14.57 16.69 6.76
N LEU A 180 15.70 16.57 7.46
CA LEU A 180 16.02 15.41 8.29
C LEU A 180 16.40 15.86 9.70
N LYS A 181 15.81 15.23 10.72
CA LYS A 181 16.14 15.50 12.12
C LYS A 181 16.39 14.21 12.89
N ASP A 182 17.00 14.35 14.06
CA ASP A 182 17.36 13.24 14.95
C ASP A 182 18.26 12.21 14.22
N GLU A 183 17.89 10.93 14.23
CA GLU A 183 18.62 9.81 13.61
C GLU A 183 18.01 9.38 12.26
N ALA A 184 17.25 10.28 11.61
CA ALA A 184 16.57 9.97 10.37
C ALA A 184 17.55 9.74 9.21
N LYS A 185 17.17 8.84 8.29
CA LYS A 185 18.03 8.42 7.19
C LYS A 185 17.35 8.58 5.83
N LEU A 186 18.13 8.99 4.83
CA LEU A 186 17.75 8.94 3.43
C LEU A 186 18.78 8.14 2.63
N PHE A 187 18.28 7.22 1.83
CA PHE A 187 19.08 6.43 0.89
C PHE A 187 18.46 6.50 -0.50
N GLU A 188 19.26 6.81 -1.49
CA GLU A 188 18.90 6.70 -2.89
C GLU A 188 19.77 5.65 -3.57
N GLU A 189 19.14 4.82 -4.40
CA GLU A 189 19.78 3.74 -5.16
C GLU A 189 19.16 3.59 -6.55
N GLU A 190 19.99 3.58 -7.60
CA GLU A 190 19.54 3.34 -8.99
C GLU A 190 18.36 4.24 -9.44
N SER A 191 18.31 5.49 -8.97
CA SER A 191 17.24 6.44 -9.25
C SER A 191 17.80 7.77 -9.78
N ARG A 192 16.92 8.63 -10.27
CA ARG A 192 17.31 9.93 -10.83
C ARG A 192 16.64 11.05 -10.04
N ILE A 193 17.45 11.88 -9.39
CA ILE A 193 16.99 13.10 -8.71
C ILE A 193 17.68 14.29 -9.39
N SER A 194 16.91 15.19 -9.99
CA SER A 194 17.48 16.27 -10.81
C SER A 194 17.99 17.43 -9.95
N ASN A 195 17.16 17.92 -9.02
CA ASN A 195 17.51 18.98 -8.09
C ASN A 195 17.23 18.54 -6.65
N VAL A 196 18.17 18.82 -5.74
CA VAL A 196 18.00 18.60 -4.30
C VAL A 196 18.20 19.93 -3.58
N SER A 197 17.23 20.29 -2.76
CA SER A 197 17.30 21.40 -1.81
C SER A 197 17.17 20.86 -0.40
N TYR A 198 17.93 21.43 0.52
CA TYR A 198 17.93 21.02 1.91
C TYR A 198 17.20 22.08 2.75
N GLY A 199 16.33 21.62 3.63
CA GLY A 199 15.85 22.37 4.78
C GLY A 199 16.82 22.16 5.95
N GLU A 200 16.28 21.84 7.12
CA GLU A 200 17.09 21.53 8.30
C GLU A 200 17.62 20.08 8.24
N ILE A 201 18.92 19.90 8.46
CA ILE A 201 19.59 18.59 8.52
C ILE A 201 20.32 18.48 9.86
N GLY A 202 19.86 17.56 10.71
CA GLY A 202 20.44 17.34 12.04
C GLY A 202 21.75 16.55 12.02
N ASP A 203 22.60 16.77 13.04
CA ASP A 203 23.96 16.21 13.12
C ASP A 203 24.03 14.68 13.15
N LYS A 204 22.95 14.01 13.60
CA LYS A 204 22.87 12.54 13.71
C LYS A 204 22.17 11.88 12.51
N THR A 205 21.82 12.67 11.49
CA THR A 205 21.13 12.17 10.30
C THR A 205 22.12 11.53 9.31
N HIS A 206 21.60 10.72 8.39
CA HIS A 206 22.40 10.12 7.34
C HIS A 206 21.75 10.29 5.97
N VAL A 207 22.53 10.76 4.99
CA VAL A 207 22.09 10.95 3.61
C VAL A 207 23.09 10.28 2.67
N SER A 208 22.60 9.42 1.79
CA SER A 208 23.40 8.76 0.76
C SER A 208 22.68 8.80 -0.59
N PHE A 209 23.40 9.22 -1.63
CA PHE A 209 22.96 9.21 -3.03
C PHE A 209 23.95 8.41 -3.88
N ASN A 210 23.46 7.46 -4.67
CA ASN A 210 24.28 6.56 -5.46
C ASN A 210 24.57 7.21 -6.84
N ALA A 211 25.56 8.11 -6.86
CA ALA A 211 26.27 8.62 -8.05
C ALA A 211 25.52 9.52 -9.06
N ARG A 212 25.47 10.83 -8.77
CA ARG A 212 26.35 11.88 -9.34
C ARG A 212 25.81 13.25 -8.89
N PRO A 213 26.62 14.10 -8.24
CA PRO A 213 26.25 15.51 -8.13
C PRO A 213 26.21 16.08 -9.55
N PHE A 214 25.02 16.43 -10.04
CA PHE A 214 24.93 17.34 -11.18
C PHE A 214 25.64 18.61 -10.74
N LYS A 215 26.77 18.94 -11.40
CA LYS A 215 27.64 20.06 -11.06
C LYS A 215 26.79 21.30 -10.76
N LEU A 216 26.90 21.84 -9.54
CA LEU A 216 26.61 23.24 -9.29
C LEU A 216 27.46 24.04 -10.28
N ARG A 217 26.83 24.63 -11.31
CA ARG A 217 27.49 25.66 -12.09
C ARG A 217 27.70 26.85 -11.15
N LYS A 218 28.96 27.30 -11.13
CA LYS A 218 29.46 28.47 -10.38
C LYS A 218 28.59 29.70 -10.59
#